data_AF-A0AAC9SN31-F1
#
_entry.id   AF-A0AAC9SN31-F1
#
_cell.length_a   1.000
_cell.length_b   1.000
_cell.length_c   1.000
_cell.angle_alpha   90.00
_cell.angle_beta   90.00
_cell.angle_gamma   90.00
#
_symmetry.space_group_name_H-M   'P 1'
#
loop_
_entity.id
_entity.type
_entity.pdbx_description
1 polymer ?
#
loop_
_entity_poly.entity_id
_entity_poly.type
_entity_poly.pdbx_seq_one_letter_code
_entity_poly.pdbx_strand_id
1 'polypeptide(L)'
;MAKRNAQRTGALALVFMLAGCMVGPDYKKPDTWSPSQWQRAADKDTSQLLSVPTTQAPDPQWWAIFNDPELTSLEKRLADQNLDVQQATEQFAVSRGQLLLAGRSGFQISLLRAHIVGHSIAVSNCSAL
;
A
#
# COMPACT_ATOMS: atom_id res chain seq x y z
N MET A 1 24.36 37.60 32.38
CA MET A 1 24.58 37.00 31.04
C MET A 1 24.25 35.50 30.96
N ALA A 2 24.41 34.70 32.04
CA ALA A 2 24.13 33.25 32.06
C ALA A 2 22.66 32.84 31.75
N LYS A 3 21.65 33.60 32.20
CA LYS A 3 20.22 33.31 31.92
C LYS A 3 19.87 33.34 30.42
N ARG A 4 20.48 34.24 29.64
CA ARG A 4 20.28 34.33 28.18
C ARG A 4 20.88 33.14 27.43
N ASN A 5 21.97 32.55 27.94
CA ASN A 5 22.55 31.34 27.36
C ASN A 5 21.71 30.11 27.67
N ALA A 6 21.19 29.97 28.89
CA ALA A 6 20.30 28.87 29.27
C ALA A 6 18.97 28.88 28.49
N GLN A 7 18.44 30.06 28.17
CA GLN A 7 17.25 30.18 27.30
C GLN A 7 17.54 29.81 25.84
N ARG A 8 18.73 30.14 25.32
CA ARG A 8 19.14 29.81 23.96
C ARG A 8 19.40 28.33 23.76
N THR A 9 20.01 27.65 24.74
CA THR A 9 20.22 26.20 24.70
C THR A 9 18.90 25.44 24.80
N GLY A 10 17.96 25.91 25.62
CA GLY A 10 16.60 25.35 25.69
C GLY A 10 15.83 25.47 24.36
N ALA A 11 15.93 26.63 23.70
CA ALA A 11 15.31 26.85 22.39
C ALA A 11 15.89 25.92 21.31
N LEU A 12 17.20 25.69 21.31
CA LEU A 12 17.86 24.81 20.33
C LEU A 12 17.44 23.34 20.51
N ALA A 13 17.38 22.87 21.76
CA ALA A 13 16.93 21.51 22.08
C ALA A 13 15.48 21.26 21.64
N LEU A 14 14.61 22.28 21.79
CA LEU A 14 13.22 22.21 21.34
C LEU A 14 13.13 22.07 19.81
N VAL A 15 13.93 22.83 19.04
CA VAL A 15 13.96 22.73 17.57
C VAL A 15 14.37 21.33 17.10
N PHE A 16 15.37 20.72 17.73
CA PHE A 16 15.79 19.35 17.41
C PHE A 16 14.73 18.30 17.75
N MET A 17 13.95 18.49 18.82
CA MET A 17 12.86 17.58 19.19
C MET A 17 11.65 17.66 18.24
N LEU A 18 11.48 18.78 17.51
CA LEU A 18 10.39 18.97 16.56
C LEU A 18 10.76 18.62 15.10
N ALA A 19 12.04 18.32 14.83
CA ALA A 19 12.53 17.97 13.49
C ALA A 19 12.28 16.50 13.12
N GLY A 20 11.03 16.03 13.25
CA GLY A 20 10.58 14.75 12.70
C GLY A 20 9.97 14.97 11.31
N CYS A 21 10.80 15.09 10.27
CA CYS A 21 10.33 15.24 8.89
C CYS A 21 9.90 13.87 8.33
N MET A 22 8.99 13.86 7.36
CA MET A 22 8.48 12.66 6.67
C MET A 22 9.63 11.72 6.26
N VAL A 23 9.77 10.58 6.94
CA VAL A 23 10.85 9.61 6.68
C VAL A 23 10.30 8.46 5.85
N GLY A 24 10.21 8.67 4.55
CA GLY A 24 9.98 7.60 3.59
C GLY A 24 10.65 7.96 2.27
N PRO A 25 11.62 7.17 1.77
CA PRO A 25 12.19 7.42 0.45
C PRO A 25 11.10 7.30 -0.63
N ASP A 26 11.22 8.07 -1.71
CA ASP A 26 10.32 7.94 -2.85
C ASP A 26 10.29 6.49 -3.35
N TYR A 27 9.08 5.96 -3.56
CA TYR A 27 8.94 4.62 -4.11
C TYR A 27 9.51 4.57 -5.52
N LYS A 28 10.52 3.71 -5.72
CA LYS A 28 11.05 3.38 -7.05
C LYS A 28 10.68 1.95 -7.37
N LYS A 29 10.03 1.74 -8.53
CA LYS A 29 9.72 0.40 -9.02
C LYS A 29 11.03 -0.37 -9.19
N PRO A 30 11.18 -1.55 -8.58
CA PRO A 30 12.39 -2.34 -8.73
C PRO A 30 12.52 -2.87 -10.16
N ASP A 31 13.75 -2.89 -10.68
CA ASP A 31 14.06 -3.56 -11.93
C ASP A 31 13.98 -5.08 -11.71
N THR A 32 12.99 -5.71 -12.35
CA THR A 32 12.79 -7.16 -12.28
C THR A 32 13.51 -7.84 -13.43
N TRP A 33 14.42 -8.77 -13.13
CA TRP A 33 15.00 -9.62 -14.16
C TRP A 33 13.96 -10.62 -14.66
N SER A 34 13.65 -10.55 -15.95
CA SER A 34 12.88 -11.57 -16.66
C SER A 34 13.53 -11.80 -18.02
N PRO A 35 13.51 -13.04 -18.54
CA PRO A 35 14.04 -13.32 -19.87
C PRO A 35 13.23 -12.56 -20.92
N SER A 36 13.90 -12.00 -21.92
CA SER A 36 13.24 -11.29 -23.03
C SER A 36 12.33 -12.21 -23.85
N GLN A 37 12.61 -13.52 -23.84
CA GLN A 37 11.80 -14.55 -24.48
C GLN A 37 11.78 -15.82 -23.64
N TRP A 38 10.60 -16.42 -23.52
CA TRP A 38 10.43 -17.76 -22.96
C TRP A 38 10.60 -18.80 -24.07
N GLN A 39 11.14 -19.98 -23.74
CA GLN A 39 11.62 -21.00 -24.69
C GLN A 39 10.61 -21.44 -25.77
N ARG A 40 9.30 -21.21 -25.58
CA ARG A 40 8.24 -21.59 -26.53
C ARG A 40 8.03 -20.60 -27.69
N ALA A 41 8.61 -19.40 -27.63
CA ALA A 41 8.51 -18.41 -28.70
C ALA A 41 9.55 -18.62 -29.83
N ALA A 42 10.50 -19.55 -29.64
CA ALA A 42 11.66 -19.73 -30.52
C ALA A 42 11.50 -20.86 -31.56
N ASP A 43 10.38 -21.60 -31.56
CA ASP A 43 10.10 -22.64 -32.55
C ASP A 43 9.63 -21.97 -33.86
N LYS A 44 10.61 -21.62 -34.69
CA LYS A 44 10.50 -20.84 -35.94
C LYS A 44 9.82 -21.57 -37.10
N ASP A 45 8.64 -22.17 -36.88
CA ASP A 45 7.86 -22.74 -38.00
C ASP A 45 6.34 -22.61 -37.87
N THR A 46 5.84 -21.69 -37.04
CA THR A 46 4.40 -21.44 -36.95
C THR A 46 4.08 -19.99 -37.29
N SER A 47 3.54 -19.78 -38.49
CA SER A 47 2.94 -18.51 -38.94
C SER A 47 1.68 -18.10 -38.14
N GLN A 48 1.51 -18.61 -36.92
CA GLN A 48 0.38 -18.34 -36.03
C GLN A 48 0.90 -18.23 -34.60
N LEU A 49 1.11 -16.99 -34.14
CA LEU A 49 1.28 -16.71 -32.72
C LEU A 49 0.00 -17.17 -31.99
N LEU A 50 0.09 -18.24 -31.20
CA LEU A 50 -1.05 -18.80 -30.45
C LEU A 50 -1.60 -17.85 -29.37
N SER A 51 -0.81 -16.85 -28.97
CA SER A 51 -1.21 -15.78 -28.06
C SER A 51 -0.35 -14.54 -28.29
N VAL A 52 -0.95 -13.36 -28.11
CA VAL A 52 -0.28 -12.06 -28.21
C VAL A 52 -0.52 -11.31 -26.89
N PRO A 53 0.49 -10.66 -26.31
CA PRO A 53 0.30 -9.83 -25.14
C PRO A 53 -0.79 -8.78 -25.38
N THR A 54 -1.74 -8.70 -24.46
CA THR A 54 -2.86 -7.77 -24.51
C THR A 54 -2.83 -6.90 -23.26
N THR A 55 -3.18 -5.62 -23.41
CA THR A 55 -3.31 -4.69 -22.27
C THR A 55 -4.72 -4.71 -21.68
N GLN A 56 -5.64 -5.46 -22.29
CA GLN A 56 -6.99 -5.61 -21.80
C GLN A 56 -7.03 -6.45 -20.52
N ALA A 57 -7.93 -6.10 -19.62
CA ALA A 57 -8.19 -6.90 -18.44
C ALA A 57 -8.68 -8.30 -18.86
N PRO A 58 -8.28 -9.37 -18.15
CA PRO A 58 -8.83 -10.70 -18.37
C PRO A 58 -10.34 -10.69 -18.18
N ASP A 59 -11.04 -11.52 -18.93
CA ASP A 59 -12.47 -11.77 -18.70
C ASP A 59 -12.66 -12.38 -17.30
N PRO A 60 -13.48 -11.76 -16.42
CA PRO A 60 -13.83 -12.36 -15.14
C PRO A 60 -14.46 -13.75 -15.25
N GLN A 61 -15.08 -14.07 -16.39
CA GLN A 61 -15.66 -15.37 -16.72
C GLN A 61 -14.83 -16.13 -17.76
N TRP A 62 -13.50 -16.09 -17.63
CA TRP A 62 -12.56 -16.73 -18.56
C TRP A 62 -12.88 -18.20 -18.89
N TRP A 63 -13.55 -18.93 -18.00
CA TRP A 63 -13.98 -20.33 -18.21
C TRP A 63 -15.12 -20.49 -19.23
N ALA A 64 -15.82 -19.42 -19.62
CA ALA A 64 -16.93 -19.48 -20.57
C ALA A 64 -16.51 -20.05 -21.94
N ILE A 65 -15.23 -19.92 -22.30
CA ILE A 65 -14.67 -20.47 -23.55
C ILE A 65 -14.81 -21.99 -23.66
N PHE A 66 -14.93 -22.71 -22.54
CA PHE A 66 -15.08 -24.16 -22.51
C PHE A 66 -16.50 -24.62 -22.83
N ASN A 67 -17.49 -23.71 -22.81
CA ASN A 67 -18.92 -24.01 -23.02
C ASN A 67 -19.46 -25.15 -22.13
N ASP A 68 -18.90 -25.29 -20.92
CA ASP A 68 -19.32 -26.30 -19.96
C ASP A 68 -20.29 -25.67 -18.92
N PRO A 69 -21.56 -26.08 -18.90
CA PRO A 69 -22.56 -25.56 -17.97
C PRO A 69 -22.31 -26.03 -16.52
N GLU A 70 -21.72 -27.20 -16.31
CA GLU A 70 -21.38 -27.70 -14.98
C GLU A 70 -20.22 -26.90 -14.39
N LEU A 71 -19.16 -26.68 -15.17
CA LEU A 71 -18.04 -25.82 -14.76
C LEU A 71 -18.53 -24.41 -14.42
N THR A 72 -19.39 -23.84 -15.27
CA THR A 72 -19.95 -22.50 -15.02
C THR A 72 -20.76 -22.44 -13.73
N SER A 73 -21.48 -23.51 -13.38
CA SER A 73 -22.23 -23.62 -12.13
C SER A 73 -21.30 -23.73 -10.92
N LEU A 74 -20.22 -24.51 -11.02
CA LEU A 74 -19.19 -24.63 -9.99
C LEU A 74 -18.50 -23.30 -9.70
N GLU A 75 -18.04 -22.60 -10.73
CA GLU A 75 -17.36 -21.31 -10.60
C GLU A 75 -18.26 -20.26 -9.94
N LYS A 76 -19.55 -20.21 -10.29
CA LYS A 76 -20.52 -19.30 -9.66
C LYS A 76 -20.70 -19.60 -8.17
N ARG A 77 -20.91 -20.87 -7.81
CA ARG A 77 -21.05 -21.26 -6.40
C ARG A 77 -19.79 -20.97 -5.61
N LEU A 78 -18.62 -21.20 -6.21
CA LEU A 78 -17.34 -20.86 -5.59
C LEU A 78 -17.26 -19.35 -5.34
N ALA A 79 -17.52 -18.53 -6.37
CA ALA A 79 -17.47 -17.07 -6.24
C ALA A 79 -18.41 -16.54 -5.13
N ASP A 80 -19.61 -17.10 -4.99
CA ASP A 80 -20.59 -16.66 -4.00
C ASP A 80 -20.29 -17.13 -2.57
N GLN A 81 -19.62 -18.28 -2.41
CA GLN A 81 -19.48 -18.97 -1.11
C GLN A 81 -18.03 -19.18 -0.67
N ASN A 82 -17.05 -18.56 -1.34
CA ASN A 82 -15.65 -18.69 -0.97
C ASN A 82 -15.32 -17.89 0.30
N LEU A 83 -15.10 -18.61 1.42
CA LEU A 83 -14.75 -18.03 2.71
C LEU A 83 -13.35 -17.40 2.73
N ASP A 84 -12.41 -17.90 1.93
CA ASP A 84 -11.05 -17.35 1.87
C ASP A 84 -11.05 -15.95 1.23
N VAL A 85 -11.86 -15.75 0.18
CA VAL A 85 -12.03 -14.44 -0.46
C VAL A 85 -12.72 -13.45 0.49
N GLN A 86 -13.72 -13.90 1.24
CA GLN A 86 -14.37 -13.08 2.28
C GLN A 86 -13.36 -12.68 3.37
N GLN A 87 -12.57 -13.63 3.87
CA GLN A 87 -11.52 -13.35 4.84
C GLN A 87 -10.47 -12.37 4.30
N ALA A 88 -10.01 -12.55 3.06
CA ALA A 88 -9.06 -11.65 2.43
C ALA A 88 -9.64 -10.23 2.26
N THR A 89 -10.94 -10.12 1.97
CA THR A 89 -11.65 -8.83 1.88
C THR A 89 -11.65 -8.09 3.22
N GLU A 90 -11.91 -8.81 4.32
CA GLU A 90 -11.84 -8.22 5.67
C GLU A 90 -10.42 -7.81 6.06
N GLN A 91 -9.41 -8.63 5.75
CA GLN A 91 -8.01 -8.27 5.97
C GLN A 91 -7.60 -7.02 5.18
N PHE A 92 -8.08 -6.90 3.94
CA PHE A 92 -7.88 -5.70 3.13
C PHE A 92 -8.59 -4.48 3.76
N ALA A 93 -9.81 -4.63 4.26
CA ALA A 93 -10.53 -3.57 4.95
C ALA A 93 -9.79 -3.09 6.21
N VAL A 94 -9.25 -4.02 7.01
CA VAL A 94 -8.41 -3.70 8.18
C VAL A 94 -7.16 -2.91 7.76
N SER A 95 -6.45 -3.35 6.72
CA SER A 95 -5.27 -2.66 6.19
C SER A 95 -5.60 -1.22 5.75
N ARG A 96 -6.72 -1.02 5.05
CA ARG A 96 -7.19 0.32 4.65
C ARG A 96 -7.57 1.17 5.86
N GLY A 97 -8.20 0.58 6.87
CA GLY A 97 -8.48 1.22 8.16
C GLY A 97 -7.19 1.70 8.84
N GLN A 98 -6.15 0.86 8.86
CA GLN A 98 -4.84 1.23 9.41
C GLN A 98 -4.19 2.38 8.64
N LEU A 99 -4.31 2.44 7.30
CA LEU A 99 -3.83 3.56 6.50
C LEU A 99 -4.58 4.86 6.82
N LEU A 100 -5.90 4.80 7.03
CA LEU A 100 -6.70 5.97 7.44
C LEU A 100 -6.29 6.46 8.83
N LEU A 101 -6.07 5.53 9.77
CA LEU A 101 -5.55 5.86 11.09
C LEU A 101 -4.15 6.45 10.99
N ALA A 102 -3.23 5.85 10.23
CA ALA A 102 -1.85 6.31 10.00
C ALA A 102 -1.81 7.72 9.37
N GLY A 103 -2.59 7.94 8.31
CA GLY A 103 -2.72 9.25 7.65
C GLY A 103 -3.28 10.33 8.56
N ARG A 104 -4.17 9.97 9.50
CA ARG A 104 -4.67 10.90 10.54
C ARG A 104 -3.73 11.02 11.73
N SER A 105 -2.91 10.01 12.00
CA SER A 105 -2.06 9.91 13.19
C SER A 105 -0.65 10.47 13.04
N GLY A 106 -0.35 11.12 11.91
CA GLY A 106 0.57 12.26 11.93
C GLY A 106 0.19 13.34 12.97
N PHE A 107 -1.05 13.33 13.48
CA PHE A 107 -1.53 14.29 14.48
C PHE A 107 -1.81 13.70 15.88
N GLN A 108 -2.20 12.42 16.02
CA GLN A 108 -2.88 11.95 17.25
C GLN A 108 -2.25 10.75 17.99
N ILE A 109 -1.37 9.90 17.40
CA ILE A 109 -0.79 8.76 18.15
C ILE A 109 0.21 9.22 19.23
N SER A 110 0.74 10.44 19.15
CA SER A 110 1.56 11.02 20.22
C SER A 110 0.73 11.42 21.45
N LEU A 111 -0.54 11.84 21.29
CA LEU A 111 -1.33 12.43 22.37
C LEU A 111 -1.92 11.42 23.36
N LEU A 112 -2.09 10.14 22.99
CA LEU A 112 -2.62 9.16 23.95
C LEU A 112 -1.57 8.63 24.95
N ARG A 113 -0.27 8.87 24.70
CA ARG A 113 0.80 8.66 25.70
C ARG A 113 1.07 9.90 26.55
N ALA A 114 0.45 11.04 26.24
CA ALA A 114 0.62 12.30 26.97
C ALA A 114 -0.34 12.47 28.16
N HIS A 115 -1.39 11.64 28.32
CA HIS A 115 -2.33 11.85 29.44
C HIS A 115 -1.79 11.38 30.81
N ILE A 116 -0.58 10.80 30.86
CA ILE A 116 0.18 10.55 32.11
C ILE A 116 1.15 11.71 32.40
N VAL A 117 1.39 12.62 31.45
CA VAL A 117 2.30 13.77 31.64
C VAL A 117 1.71 15.00 30.95
N GLY A 118 1.05 15.87 31.72
CA GLY A 118 0.37 17.06 31.21
C GLY A 118 1.28 17.98 30.38
N HIS A 119 1.13 17.93 29.05
CA HIS A 119 1.63 18.95 28.16
C HIS A 119 0.83 19.01 26.85
N SER A 120 0.16 20.15 26.64
CA SER A 120 -0.48 20.55 25.39
C SER A 120 0.55 20.72 24.29
N ILE A 121 0.44 19.98 23.19
CA ILE A 121 1.10 20.36 21.94
C ILE A 121 0.09 20.19 20.81
N ALA A 122 -0.41 21.34 20.35
CA ALA A 122 -1.19 21.48 19.13
C ALA A 122 -0.26 21.24 17.94
N VAL A 123 -0.57 20.22 17.15
CA VAL A 123 0.00 20.06 15.82
C VAL A 123 -0.76 21.05 14.91
N SER A 124 -0.06 21.90 14.16
CA SER A 124 -0.70 22.70 13.11
C SER A 124 0.35 22.99 12.04
N ASN A 125 -0.01 22.68 10.80
CA ASN A 125 0.71 22.92 9.55
C ASN A 125 2.04 22.18 9.30
N CYS A 126 1.93 21.00 8.68
CA CYS A 126 2.95 20.44 7.79
C CYS A 126 2.33 20.37 6.38
N SER A 127 2.27 21.52 5.69
CA SER A 127 1.73 21.65 4.33
C SER A 127 2.36 22.85 3.63
N ALA A 128 3.66 22.76 3.32
CA ALA A 128 4.32 23.56 2.28
C ALA A 128 5.81 23.20 2.25
N LEU A 129 6.20 22.32 1.34
CA LEU A 129 7.20 22.55 0.30
C LEU A 129 7.21 21.36 -0.66
#